data_AF-A0A923QBX0-F1
#
_entry.id   AF-A0A923QBX0-F1
#
_cell.length_a   1.000
_cell.length_b   1.000
_cell.length_c   1.000
_cell.angle_alpha   90.00
_cell.angle_beta   90.00
_cell.angle_gamma   90.00
#
_symmetry.space_group_name_H-M   'P 1'
#
loop_
_entity.id
_entity.type
_entity.pdbx_description
1 polymer ?
#
loop_
_entity_poly.entity_id
_entity_poly.type
_entity_poly.pdbx_seq_one_letter_code
_entity_poly.pdbx_strand_id
1 'polypeptide(L)'
;MATENAALGAAVRAASIAAVTPVPFIATPASAASDAAVVTQRPPSEAGERAVMAQRMKSDWCGFGTAERRRFLQAAANASGALDPDPFLTLSDSVGTELLAEASNEAVQRWIGVLMQRGDPRSQALADYLSIGDEARTRLQRRAHNSADPMVTVLALLRPCAVGACVNVEASQWSRLEPANLQAWLALEKEPTGSSHNQQGYVLERAASEARYSRSYLQEFQALLHSLPQTEAPGLQAQAEAELDIGIVAAWPIRSSRPLQDTCRGSLTETGVVERCATVADMLWQQVDLMDRGLAIALARAVLSVRPGLRAQWEVRAREYEAVSQWTQGALARVLRRLIPGDEVLASRCDVLPELRRMQREAAARSDWERARLEMREADVNEAALSALWRQRAGRSVLEAQSRR
;
A
#
# COMPACT_ATOMS: atom_id res chain seq x y z
N MET A 1 -22.16 -10.12 10.30
CA MET A 1 -22.16 -9.82 8.85
C MET A 1 -22.24 -8.32 8.52
N ALA A 2 -22.80 -7.45 9.36
CA ALA A 2 -22.78 -5.99 9.11
C ALA A 2 -21.48 -5.27 9.57
N THR A 3 -20.64 -5.92 10.37
CA THR A 3 -19.42 -5.34 10.97
C THR A 3 -18.13 -5.58 10.17
N GLU A 4 -18.13 -6.50 9.21
CA GLU A 4 -17.00 -6.71 8.28
C GLU A 4 -16.92 -5.64 7.18
N ASN A 5 -18.03 -4.93 6.91
CA ASN A 5 -18.09 -3.90 5.87
C ASN A 5 -17.48 -2.54 6.29
N ALA A 6 -17.36 -2.25 7.58
CA ALA A 6 -16.82 -0.98 8.06
C ALA A 6 -15.29 -0.89 7.93
N ALA A 7 -14.58 -1.99 8.23
CA ALA A 7 -13.14 -2.08 8.06
C ALA A 7 -12.72 -2.14 6.58
N LEU A 8 -13.53 -2.78 5.73
CA LEU A 8 -13.36 -2.72 4.27
C LEU A 8 -13.64 -1.31 3.73
N GLY A 9 -14.62 -0.60 4.31
CA GLY A 9 -14.97 0.77 3.95
C GLY A 9 -13.84 1.78 4.16
N ALA A 10 -13.03 1.62 5.21
CA ALA A 10 -11.86 2.47 5.46
C ALA A 10 -10.73 2.23 4.43
N ALA A 11 -10.47 0.97 4.07
CA ALA A 11 -9.47 0.62 3.07
C ALA A 11 -9.88 1.06 1.65
N VAL A 12 -11.17 0.98 1.32
CA VAL A 12 -11.71 1.47 0.03
C VAL A 12 -11.74 3.01 -0.03
N ARG A 13 -12.02 3.72 1.07
CA ARG A 13 -11.96 5.19 1.11
C ARG A 13 -10.53 5.73 0.98
N ALA A 14 -9.53 5.06 1.57
CA ALA A 14 -8.13 5.42 1.38
C ALA A 14 -7.69 5.33 -0.10
N ALA A 15 -8.23 4.37 -0.87
CA ALA A 15 -7.98 4.25 -2.29
C ALA A 15 -8.71 5.32 -3.14
N SER A 16 -9.84 5.86 -2.67
CA SER A 16 -10.58 6.92 -3.37
C SER A 16 -9.98 8.32 -3.18
N ILE A 17 -9.22 8.57 -2.10
CA ILE A 17 -8.55 9.88 -1.87
C ILE A 17 -7.39 10.10 -2.87
N ALA A 18 -6.83 9.04 -3.45
CA ALA A 18 -5.84 9.15 -4.53
C ALA A 18 -6.42 9.66 -5.87
N ALA A 19 -7.73 9.84 -5.98
CA ALA A 19 -8.42 10.33 -7.16
C ALA A 19 -9.31 11.55 -6.83
N VAL A 20 -8.71 12.71 -6.56
CA VAL A 20 -9.45 13.98 -6.49
C VAL A 20 -8.87 14.98 -7.49
N THR A 21 -9.73 15.38 -8.43
CA THR A 21 -9.55 16.43 -9.43
C THR A 21 -9.60 17.84 -8.81
N PRO A 22 -8.99 18.87 -9.43
CA PRO A 22 -8.89 20.21 -8.86
C PRO A 22 -10.21 20.98 -8.93
N VAL A 23 -10.60 21.66 -7.85
CA VAL A 23 -11.73 22.60 -7.80
C VAL A 23 -11.20 24.04 -7.94
N PRO A 24 -11.82 24.93 -8.75
CA PRO A 24 -11.31 26.27 -9.01
C PRO A 24 -11.65 27.27 -7.90
N PHE A 25 -10.75 28.23 -7.72
CA PHE A 25 -10.86 29.36 -6.81
C PHE A 25 -11.65 30.51 -7.46
N ILE A 26 -12.67 31.03 -6.79
CA ILE A 26 -13.33 32.30 -7.17
C ILE A 26 -13.28 33.24 -5.96
N ALA A 27 -12.68 34.41 -6.18
CA ALA A 27 -12.66 35.54 -5.25
C ALA A 27 -13.74 36.56 -5.60
N THR A 28 -14.21 37.35 -4.61
CA THR A 28 -14.61 38.79 -4.61
C THR A 28 -15.65 39.08 -3.49
N PRO A 29 -16.05 40.35 -3.18
CA PRO A 29 -15.47 41.16 -2.10
C PRO A 29 -16.51 41.58 -1.03
N ALA A 30 -16.04 42.28 0.00
CA ALA A 30 -16.84 42.80 1.12
C ALA A 30 -17.69 44.04 0.77
N SER A 31 -18.86 44.18 1.38
CA SER A 31 -19.47 45.47 1.75
C SER A 31 -20.42 45.31 2.93
N ALA A 32 -20.37 46.29 3.84
CA ALA A 32 -21.09 46.38 5.09
C ALA A 32 -22.53 46.90 4.94
N ALA A 33 -23.41 46.50 5.85
CA ALA A 33 -24.47 47.35 6.42
C ALA A 33 -24.94 46.74 7.74
N SER A 34 -24.89 47.56 8.78
CA SER A 34 -25.42 47.35 10.12
C SER A 34 -26.94 47.56 10.14
N ASP A 35 -27.67 46.68 10.84
CA ASP A 35 -28.89 47.08 11.54
C ASP A 35 -29.17 46.14 12.72
N ALA A 36 -29.56 46.76 13.82
CA ALA A 36 -29.83 46.14 15.10
C ALA A 36 -31.17 45.39 15.07
N ALA A 37 -31.16 44.10 15.43
CA ALA A 37 -32.38 43.35 15.71
C ALA A 37 -32.12 42.22 16.73
N VAL A 38 -32.87 42.31 17.83
CA VAL A 38 -33.44 41.21 18.64
C VAL A 38 -32.66 39.90 18.64
N VAL A 39 -32.02 39.58 19.78
CA VAL A 39 -31.44 38.26 20.07
C VAL A 39 -32.58 37.24 20.27
N THR A 40 -33.17 36.80 19.18
CA THR A 40 -33.71 35.44 19.09
C THR A 40 -32.54 34.55 18.75
N GLN A 41 -32.28 33.53 19.58
CA GLN A 41 -31.30 32.49 19.28
C GLN A 41 -31.71 31.81 17.97
N ARG A 42 -31.15 32.30 16.86
CA ARG A 42 -31.27 31.67 15.55
C ARG A 42 -30.66 30.28 15.70
N PRO A 43 -31.32 29.20 15.23
CA PRO A 43 -30.65 27.91 15.19
C PRO A 43 -29.32 28.10 14.45
N PRO A 44 -28.21 27.56 14.98
CA PRO A 44 -26.91 27.75 14.36
C PRO A 44 -27.01 27.35 12.89
N SER A 45 -26.44 28.17 12.00
CA SER A 45 -26.34 27.78 10.60
C SER A 45 -25.58 26.45 10.51
N GLU A 46 -25.87 25.65 9.49
CA GLU A 46 -25.17 24.38 9.25
C GLU A 46 -23.64 24.55 9.29
N ALA A 47 -23.13 25.69 8.79
CA ALA A 47 -21.72 26.07 8.88
C ALA A 47 -21.22 26.29 10.33
N GLY A 48 -22.04 26.90 11.19
CA GLY A 48 -21.74 27.09 12.61
C GLY A 48 -21.71 25.78 13.40
N GLU A 49 -22.65 24.87 13.11
CA GLU A 49 -22.68 23.53 13.71
C GLU A 49 -21.44 22.71 13.32
N ARG A 50 -21.06 22.76 12.04
CA ARG A 50 -19.82 22.14 11.53
C ARG A 50 -18.58 22.68 12.21
N ALA A 51 -18.44 24.00 12.33
CA ALA A 51 -17.26 24.63 12.94
C ALA A 51 -17.11 24.26 14.43
N VAL A 52 -18.21 24.26 15.19
CA VAL A 52 -18.20 23.86 16.60
C VAL A 52 -17.83 22.38 16.73
N MET A 53 -18.38 21.52 15.87
CA MET A 53 -18.03 20.09 15.85
C MET A 53 -16.55 19.87 15.54
N ALA A 54 -16.04 20.53 14.50
CA ALA A 54 -14.65 20.45 14.09
C ALA A 54 -13.70 20.85 15.23
N GLN A 55 -14.00 21.95 15.94
CA GLN A 55 -13.19 22.38 17.07
C GLN A 55 -13.16 21.34 18.20
N ARG A 56 -14.30 20.70 18.50
CA ARG A 56 -14.39 19.65 19.53
C ARG A 56 -13.62 18.39 19.12
N MET A 57 -13.72 17.99 17.86
CA MET A 57 -12.94 16.87 17.31
C MET A 57 -11.43 17.17 17.37
N LYS A 58 -10.99 18.38 17.00
CA LYS A 58 -9.57 18.78 17.13
C LYS A 58 -9.10 18.73 18.58
N SER A 59 -9.93 19.13 19.55
CA SER A 59 -9.57 19.14 20.98
C SER A 59 -9.53 17.78 21.65
N ASP A 60 -10.34 16.82 21.20
CA ASP A 60 -10.46 15.50 21.83
C ASP A 60 -10.69 14.40 20.79
N TRP A 61 -9.78 14.28 19.82
CA TRP A 61 -9.95 13.32 18.72
C TRP A 61 -10.18 11.88 19.19
N CYS A 62 -9.44 11.46 20.21
CA CYS A 62 -9.48 10.11 20.74
C CYS A 62 -10.76 9.86 21.57
N GLY A 63 -11.19 10.83 22.38
CA GLY A 63 -12.39 10.71 23.21
C GLY A 63 -13.68 11.07 22.46
N PHE A 64 -13.60 11.75 21.31
CA PHE A 64 -14.74 12.34 20.60
C PHE A 64 -15.88 11.35 20.40
N GLY A 65 -15.60 10.15 19.86
CA GLY A 65 -16.64 9.15 19.61
C GLY A 65 -17.38 8.70 20.87
N THR A 66 -16.67 8.57 22.00
CA THR A 66 -17.27 8.20 23.29
C THR A 66 -18.00 9.36 23.96
N ALA A 67 -17.49 10.58 23.80
CA ALA A 67 -18.10 11.80 24.33
C ALA A 67 -19.40 12.14 23.59
N GLU A 68 -19.40 12.03 22.26
CA GLU A 68 -20.59 12.28 21.43
C GLU A 68 -21.65 11.20 21.61
N ARG A 69 -21.27 9.92 21.71
CA ARG A 69 -22.25 8.86 22.02
C ARG A 69 -22.94 9.11 23.37
N ARG A 70 -22.20 9.56 24.39
CA ARG A 70 -22.78 9.94 25.68
C ARG A 70 -23.75 11.12 25.55
N ARG A 71 -23.38 12.16 24.78
CA ARG A 71 -24.26 13.31 24.51
C ARG A 71 -25.53 12.89 23.77
N PHE A 72 -25.40 12.03 22.77
CA PHE A 72 -26.55 11.48 22.02
C PHE A 72 -27.49 10.69 22.94
N LEU A 73 -26.95 9.77 23.76
CA LEU A 73 -27.75 9.00 24.71
C LEU A 73 -28.44 9.90 25.76
N GLN A 74 -27.78 10.96 26.22
CA GLN A 74 -28.37 11.95 27.12
C GLN A 74 -29.48 12.76 26.45
N ALA A 75 -29.29 13.19 25.19
CA ALA A 75 -30.30 13.89 24.42
C ALA A 75 -31.52 12.99 24.14
N ALA A 76 -31.29 11.72 23.82
CA ALA A 76 -32.35 10.72 23.60
C ALA A 76 -33.11 10.37 24.89
N ALA A 77 -32.45 10.41 26.05
CA ALA A 77 -33.12 10.25 27.34
C ALA A 77 -34.00 11.46 27.70
N ASN A 78 -33.63 12.66 27.25
CA ASN A 78 -34.34 13.91 27.55
C ASN A 78 -35.46 14.22 26.55
N ALA A 79 -35.34 13.80 25.30
CA ALA A 79 -36.38 13.87 24.29
C ALA A 79 -37.20 12.58 24.38
N SER A 80 -38.45 12.64 24.86
CA SER A 80 -39.33 11.47 25.05
C SER A 80 -39.76 10.75 23.75
N GLY A 81 -38.93 10.72 22.71
CA GLY A 81 -39.14 10.09 21.42
C GLY A 81 -37.82 9.61 20.79
N ALA A 82 -37.92 8.71 19.81
CA ALA A 82 -36.76 8.19 19.10
C ALA A 82 -36.06 9.32 18.31
N LEU A 83 -34.83 9.66 18.72
CA LEU A 83 -33.94 10.49 17.91
C LEU A 83 -33.36 9.66 16.78
N ASP A 84 -33.47 10.16 15.55
CA ASP A 84 -32.77 9.61 14.39
C ASP A 84 -31.27 9.96 14.47
N PRO A 85 -30.36 8.97 14.61
CA PRO A 85 -28.92 9.21 14.68
C PRO A 85 -28.29 9.55 13.32
N ASP A 86 -28.95 9.24 12.20
CA ASP A 86 -28.31 9.22 10.87
C ASP A 86 -27.80 10.59 10.39
N PRO A 87 -28.54 11.71 10.55
CA PRO A 87 -28.05 13.03 10.13
C PRO A 87 -26.80 13.47 10.89
N PHE A 88 -26.72 13.15 12.18
CA PHE A 88 -25.59 13.49 13.03
C PHE A 88 -24.35 12.64 12.71
N LEU A 89 -24.52 11.33 12.54
CA LEU A 89 -23.43 10.42 12.17
C LEU A 89 -22.84 10.83 10.81
N THR A 90 -23.69 11.19 9.86
CA THR A 90 -23.27 11.70 8.54
C THR A 90 -22.47 13.00 8.66
N LEU A 91 -22.93 13.95 9.48
CA LEU A 91 -22.23 15.20 9.74
C LEU A 91 -20.86 14.95 10.38
N SER A 92 -20.82 14.13 11.44
CA SER A 92 -19.59 13.74 12.14
C SER A 92 -18.58 13.06 11.22
N ASP A 93 -19.04 12.15 10.36
CA ASP A 93 -18.15 11.49 9.39
C ASP A 93 -17.61 12.48 8.35
N SER A 94 -18.44 13.41 7.87
CA SER A 94 -18.01 14.42 6.90
C SER A 94 -16.95 15.36 7.49
N VAL A 95 -17.18 15.90 8.69
CA VAL A 95 -16.23 16.79 9.39
C VAL A 95 -14.97 16.03 9.74
N GLY A 96 -15.08 14.80 10.26
CA GLY A 96 -13.92 13.97 10.58
C GLY A 96 -13.04 13.67 9.36
N THR A 97 -13.65 13.46 8.19
CA THR A 97 -12.92 13.25 6.92
C THR A 97 -12.17 14.50 6.48
N GLU A 98 -12.80 15.68 6.57
CA GLU A 98 -12.15 16.97 6.26
C GLU A 98 -10.96 17.24 7.19
N LEU A 99 -11.12 16.99 8.49
CA LEU A 99 -10.05 17.16 9.47
C LEU A 99 -8.87 16.20 9.25
N LEU A 100 -9.14 14.94 8.90
CA LEU A 100 -8.10 13.99 8.55
C LEU A 100 -7.36 14.39 7.28
N ALA A 101 -8.06 14.92 6.27
CA ALA A 101 -7.44 15.43 5.05
C ALA A 101 -6.55 16.65 5.33
N GLU A 102 -7.00 17.59 6.17
CA GLU A 102 -6.21 18.73 6.63
C GLU A 102 -4.92 18.28 7.34
N ALA A 103 -5.05 17.41 8.35
CA ALA A 103 -3.91 16.86 9.11
C ALA A 103 -2.95 16.05 8.23
N SER A 104 -3.48 15.33 7.24
CA SER A 104 -2.68 14.59 6.25
C SER A 104 -1.86 15.53 5.38
N ASN A 105 -2.47 16.61 4.88
CA ASN A 105 -1.75 17.61 4.10
C ASN A 105 -0.64 18.26 4.93
N GLU A 106 -0.91 18.61 6.19
CA GLU A 106 0.10 19.15 7.10
C GLU A 106 1.26 18.16 7.35
N ALA A 107 0.96 16.87 7.52
CA ALA A 107 1.97 15.82 7.67
C ALA A 107 2.88 15.76 6.43
N VAL A 108 2.28 15.69 5.24
CA VAL A 108 3.00 15.62 3.95
C VAL A 108 3.89 16.85 3.75
N GLN A 109 3.39 18.06 4.02
CA GLN A 109 4.20 19.28 3.89
C GLN A 109 5.39 19.28 4.85
N ARG A 110 5.19 18.82 6.09
CA ARG A 110 6.27 18.69 7.08
C ARG A 110 7.33 17.68 6.62
N TRP A 111 6.89 16.53 6.12
CA TRP A 111 7.75 15.49 5.57
C TRP A 111 8.56 15.98 4.36
N ILE A 112 7.91 16.66 3.41
CA ILE A 112 8.56 17.29 2.26
C ILE A 112 9.63 18.28 2.74
N GLY A 113 9.31 19.15 3.70
CA GLY A 113 10.27 20.11 4.26
C GLY A 113 11.53 19.44 4.82
N VAL A 114 11.36 18.38 5.62
CA VAL A 114 12.48 17.60 6.18
C VAL A 114 13.29 16.91 5.10
N LEU A 115 12.63 16.28 4.13
CA LEU A 115 13.30 15.58 3.02
C LEU A 115 14.13 16.55 2.16
N MET A 116 13.59 17.74 1.89
CA MET A 116 14.32 18.77 1.15
C MET A 116 15.54 19.29 1.92
N GLN A 117 15.43 19.42 3.25
CA GLN A 117 16.55 19.84 4.11
C GLN A 117 17.70 18.82 4.16
N ARG A 118 17.42 17.51 4.03
CA ARG A 118 18.47 16.47 4.00
C ARG A 118 19.41 16.62 2.81
N GLY A 119 18.91 17.10 1.67
CA GLY A 119 19.72 17.45 0.51
C GLY A 119 20.23 16.28 -0.34
N ASP A 120 20.09 15.02 0.10
CA ASP A 120 20.51 13.86 -0.68
C ASP A 120 19.53 13.54 -1.83
N PRO A 121 19.99 12.91 -2.93
CA PRO A 121 19.16 12.66 -4.11
C PRO A 121 17.90 11.83 -3.84
N ARG A 122 17.95 10.85 -2.91
CA ARG A 122 16.81 9.99 -2.59
C ARG A 122 15.76 10.74 -1.79
N SER A 123 16.17 11.51 -0.79
CA SER A 123 15.25 12.35 -0.01
C SER A 123 14.57 13.39 -0.89
N GLN A 124 15.31 14.07 -1.77
CA GLN A 124 14.73 15.03 -2.68
C GLN A 124 13.78 14.39 -3.71
N ALA A 125 14.10 13.20 -4.21
CA ALA A 125 13.21 12.44 -5.09
C ALA A 125 11.93 12.01 -4.37
N LEU A 126 12.04 11.56 -3.11
CA LEU A 126 10.88 11.22 -2.30
C LEU A 126 10.02 12.46 -2.02
N ALA A 127 10.61 13.62 -1.78
CA ALA A 127 9.86 14.88 -1.62
C ALA A 127 9.06 15.23 -2.88
N ASP A 128 9.68 15.11 -4.06
CA ASP A 128 9.00 15.33 -5.35
C ASP A 128 7.91 14.25 -5.59
N TYR A 129 8.11 13.01 -5.14
CA TYR A 129 7.11 11.93 -5.22
C TYR A 129 5.89 12.19 -4.31
N LEU A 130 6.12 12.61 -3.07
CA LEU A 130 5.05 12.92 -2.10
C LEU A 130 4.27 14.19 -2.48
N SER A 131 4.92 15.11 -3.18
CA SER A 131 4.28 16.32 -3.68
C SER A 131 3.19 15.98 -4.73
N ILE A 132 2.05 16.66 -4.63
CA ILE A 132 0.94 16.53 -5.58
C ILE A 132 1.09 17.60 -6.69
N GLY A 133 0.74 17.24 -7.93
CA GLY A 133 0.73 18.17 -9.08
C GLY A 133 1.65 17.78 -10.24
N ASP A 134 1.49 18.48 -11.36
CA ASP A 134 2.30 18.25 -12.59
C ASP A 134 3.74 18.76 -12.45
N GLU A 135 3.95 19.86 -11.71
CA GLU A 135 5.29 20.42 -11.50
C GLU A 135 6.18 19.46 -10.70
N ALA A 136 5.63 18.85 -9.65
CA ALA A 136 6.32 17.85 -8.85
C ALA A 136 6.73 16.63 -9.68
N ARG A 137 5.81 16.13 -10.51
CA ARG A 137 6.11 15.04 -11.47
C ARG A 137 7.21 15.45 -12.44
N THR A 138 7.14 16.66 -12.99
CA THR A 138 8.16 17.19 -13.91
C THR A 138 9.55 17.28 -13.24
N ARG A 139 9.61 17.75 -11.98
CA ARG A 139 10.86 17.78 -11.21
C ARG A 139 11.40 16.38 -10.96
N LEU A 140 10.54 15.43 -10.58
CA LEU A 140 10.92 14.04 -10.35
C LEU A 140 11.47 13.38 -11.62
N GLN A 141 10.80 13.57 -12.77
CA GLN A 141 11.29 13.04 -14.05
C GLN A 141 12.66 13.63 -14.41
N ARG A 142 12.83 14.95 -14.30
CA ARG A 142 14.11 15.63 -14.57
C ARG A 142 15.23 15.13 -13.64
N ARG A 143 14.91 14.96 -12.35
CA ARG A 143 15.86 14.43 -11.37
C ARG A 143 16.30 13.02 -11.72
N ALA A 144 15.37 12.16 -12.14
CA ALA A 144 15.68 10.81 -12.55
C ALA A 144 16.54 10.75 -13.82
N HIS A 145 16.35 11.64 -14.80
CA HIS A 145 17.22 11.71 -15.99
C HIS A 145 18.68 12.02 -15.64
N ASN A 146 18.90 12.80 -14.58
CA ASN A 146 20.23 13.26 -14.17
C ASN A 146 20.84 12.43 -13.03
N SER A 147 20.12 11.40 -12.56
CA SER A 147 20.53 10.58 -11.41
C SER A 147 21.14 9.27 -11.87
N ALA A 148 22.27 8.90 -11.26
CA ALA A 148 22.82 7.54 -11.32
C ALA A 148 22.23 6.61 -10.25
N ASP A 149 21.41 7.15 -9.33
CA ASP A 149 20.74 6.36 -8.30
C ASP A 149 19.46 5.71 -8.86
N PRO A 150 19.40 4.37 -8.94
CA PRO A 150 18.26 3.64 -9.51
C PRO A 150 16.97 3.87 -8.73
N MET A 151 17.01 4.12 -7.43
CA MET A 151 15.79 4.37 -6.63
C MET A 151 15.05 5.62 -7.13
N VAL A 152 15.79 6.64 -7.56
CA VAL A 152 15.21 7.87 -8.14
C VAL A 152 14.49 7.55 -9.45
N THR A 153 15.07 6.70 -10.30
CA THR A 153 14.43 6.21 -11.53
C THR A 153 13.16 5.43 -11.21
N VAL A 154 13.16 4.56 -10.19
CA VAL A 154 11.97 3.82 -9.77
C VAL A 154 10.84 4.77 -9.38
N LEU A 155 11.11 5.75 -8.50
CA LEU A 155 10.10 6.71 -8.08
C LEU A 155 9.51 7.49 -9.27
N ALA A 156 10.33 7.87 -10.24
CA ALA A 156 9.86 8.53 -11.46
C ALA A 156 8.98 7.60 -12.33
N LEU A 157 9.34 6.32 -12.48
CA LEU A 157 8.51 5.35 -13.20
C LEU A 157 7.14 5.13 -12.54
N LEU A 158 7.04 5.31 -11.23
CA LEU A 158 5.78 5.25 -10.48
C LEU A 158 4.90 6.49 -10.64
N ARG A 159 5.48 7.62 -11.06
CA ARG A 159 4.78 8.91 -11.22
C ARG A 159 5.04 9.51 -12.60
N PRO A 160 4.59 8.86 -13.68
CA PRO A 160 4.74 9.39 -15.02
C PRO A 160 3.96 10.71 -15.18
N CYS A 161 4.52 11.62 -15.96
CA CYS A 161 3.79 12.75 -16.53
C CYS A 161 2.73 12.26 -17.52
N ALA A 162 1.65 13.03 -17.64
CA ALA A 162 0.70 12.85 -18.73
C ALA A 162 1.40 13.03 -20.09
N VAL A 163 0.83 12.45 -21.15
CA VAL A 163 1.37 12.55 -22.51
C VAL A 163 1.52 14.02 -22.89
N GLY A 164 2.73 14.41 -23.31
CA GLY A 164 3.06 15.78 -23.71
C GLY A 164 3.33 16.77 -22.57
N ALA A 165 3.11 16.39 -21.30
CA ALA A 165 3.35 17.29 -20.16
C ALA A 165 4.84 17.39 -19.78
N CYS A 166 5.58 16.29 -19.87
CA CYS A 166 7.03 16.28 -19.70
C CYS A 166 7.66 15.04 -20.37
N VAL A 167 8.99 14.99 -20.43
CA VAL A 167 9.72 13.80 -20.89
C VAL A 167 9.80 12.80 -19.74
N ASN A 168 9.15 11.65 -19.90
CA ASN A 168 9.19 10.55 -18.92
C ASN A 168 10.50 9.76 -19.05
N VAL A 169 11.06 9.30 -17.93
CA VAL A 169 12.16 8.32 -17.98
C VAL A 169 11.67 7.03 -18.60
N GLU A 170 12.50 6.43 -19.44
CA GLU A 170 12.23 5.11 -19.99
C GLU A 170 12.50 4.02 -18.94
N ALA A 171 11.71 2.95 -18.97
CA ALA A 171 11.94 1.79 -18.12
C ALA A 171 13.34 1.16 -18.36
N SER A 172 13.85 1.30 -19.59
CA SER A 172 15.20 0.87 -20.01
C SER A 172 16.33 1.53 -19.24
N GLN A 173 16.11 2.72 -18.67
CA GLN A 173 17.13 3.38 -17.86
C GLN A 173 17.44 2.58 -16.59
N TRP A 174 16.41 1.97 -15.97
CA TRP A 174 16.63 1.19 -14.76
C TRP A 174 17.51 -0.04 -15.04
N SER A 175 17.24 -0.79 -16.12
CA SER A 175 18.06 -1.96 -16.46
C SER A 175 19.48 -1.60 -16.89
N ARG A 176 19.71 -0.39 -17.42
CA ARG A 176 21.07 0.12 -17.67
C ARG A 176 21.82 0.45 -16.37
N LEU A 177 21.15 1.02 -15.38
CA LEU A 177 21.75 1.35 -14.07
C LEU A 177 21.98 0.10 -13.22
N GLU A 178 21.06 -0.87 -13.28
CA GLU A 178 21.12 -2.10 -12.48
C GLU A 178 20.80 -3.35 -13.33
N PRO A 179 21.72 -3.78 -14.22
CA PRO A 179 21.51 -4.99 -15.02
C PRO A 179 21.42 -6.27 -14.16
N ALA A 180 22.00 -6.25 -12.96
CA ALA A 180 21.91 -7.35 -11.99
C ALA A 180 20.55 -7.42 -11.26
N ASN A 181 19.67 -6.43 -11.41
CA ASN A 181 18.38 -6.41 -10.73
C ASN A 181 17.27 -6.94 -11.65
N LEU A 182 16.67 -8.08 -11.30
CA LEU A 182 15.56 -8.66 -12.06
C LEU A 182 14.41 -7.66 -12.25
N GLN A 183 14.10 -6.90 -11.20
CA GLN A 183 13.01 -5.94 -11.18
C GLN A 183 13.20 -4.83 -12.23
N ALA A 184 14.46 -4.50 -12.58
CA ALA A 184 14.76 -3.55 -13.63
C ALA A 184 14.39 -4.09 -15.02
N TRP A 185 14.65 -5.37 -15.30
CA TRP A 185 14.26 -6.03 -16.55
C TRP A 185 12.74 -6.18 -16.67
N LEU A 186 12.08 -6.59 -15.59
CA LEU A 186 10.61 -6.73 -15.57
C LEU A 186 9.88 -5.38 -15.73
N ALA A 187 10.55 -4.25 -15.51
CA ALA A 187 9.99 -2.93 -15.80
C ALA A 187 9.66 -2.73 -17.28
N LEU A 188 10.44 -3.36 -18.17
CA LEU A 188 10.32 -3.24 -19.62
C LEU A 188 9.06 -3.92 -20.18
N GLU A 189 8.47 -4.87 -19.45
CA GLU A 189 7.26 -5.57 -19.91
C GLU A 189 6.01 -4.67 -19.92
N LYS A 190 6.06 -3.51 -19.28
CA LYS A 190 4.93 -2.60 -19.07
C LYS A 190 4.81 -1.48 -20.12
N GLU A 191 5.70 -1.40 -21.10
CA GLU A 191 5.65 -0.31 -22.07
C GLU A 191 4.38 -0.41 -22.95
N PRO A 192 3.57 0.67 -23.05
CA PRO A 192 2.22 0.64 -23.61
C PRO A 192 2.15 0.37 -25.12
N THR A 193 3.28 0.43 -25.82
CA THR A 193 3.38 0.05 -27.22
C THR A 193 3.57 -1.46 -27.32
N GLY A 194 2.45 -2.19 -27.32
CA GLY A 194 2.32 -3.63 -27.61
C GLY A 194 3.62 -4.43 -27.56
N SER A 195 3.93 -5.01 -26.40
CA SER A 195 5.14 -5.81 -26.20
C SER A 195 5.21 -6.90 -27.27
N SER A 196 6.10 -6.75 -28.24
CA SER A 196 6.30 -7.78 -29.26
C SER A 196 6.86 -9.05 -28.60
N HIS A 197 6.59 -10.23 -29.17
CA HIS A 197 7.20 -11.49 -28.71
C HIS A 197 8.74 -11.39 -28.64
N ASN A 198 9.36 -10.62 -29.54
CA ASN A 198 10.80 -10.37 -29.55
C ASN A 198 11.28 -9.59 -28.32
N GLN A 199 10.49 -8.62 -27.85
CA GLN A 199 10.80 -7.86 -26.64
C GLN A 199 10.69 -8.73 -25.39
N GLN A 200 9.69 -9.60 -25.30
CA GLN A 200 9.54 -10.55 -24.19
C GLN A 200 10.69 -11.57 -24.17
N GLY A 201 11.07 -12.12 -25.33
CA GLY A 201 12.23 -13.00 -25.46
C GLY A 201 13.53 -12.31 -25.03
N TYR A 202 13.73 -11.05 -25.42
CA TYR A 202 14.85 -10.23 -24.98
C TYR A 202 14.85 -10.02 -23.46
N VAL A 203 13.73 -9.59 -22.86
CA VAL A 203 13.64 -9.37 -21.41
C VAL A 203 13.95 -10.66 -20.63
N LEU A 204 13.38 -11.80 -21.05
CA LEU A 204 13.65 -13.09 -20.42
C LEU A 204 15.12 -13.51 -20.55
N GLU A 205 15.73 -13.30 -21.73
CA GLU A 205 17.16 -13.56 -21.95
C GLU A 205 18.04 -12.79 -20.98
N ARG A 206 17.83 -11.48 -20.92
CA ARG A 206 18.63 -10.57 -20.09
C ARG A 206 18.39 -10.83 -18.62
N ALA A 207 17.15 -11.05 -18.20
CA ALA A 207 16.81 -11.44 -16.84
C ALA A 207 17.49 -12.75 -16.44
N ALA A 208 17.48 -13.77 -17.30
CA ALA A 208 18.11 -15.06 -16.97
C ALA A 208 19.65 -15.01 -16.96
N SER A 209 20.27 -14.16 -17.78
CA SER A 209 21.72 -14.11 -17.94
C SER A 209 22.41 -13.09 -17.01
N GLU A 210 21.79 -11.94 -16.77
CA GLU A 210 22.43 -10.82 -16.07
C GLU A 210 21.93 -10.62 -14.64
N ALA A 211 20.68 -10.96 -14.35
CA ALA A 211 20.14 -10.72 -13.02
C ALA A 211 20.78 -11.64 -11.96
N ARG A 212 20.94 -11.10 -10.76
CA ARG A 212 21.55 -11.76 -9.59
C ARG A 212 20.71 -11.57 -8.33
N TYR A 213 19.88 -10.53 -8.28
CA TYR A 213 18.96 -10.23 -7.17
C TYR A 213 17.65 -9.62 -7.71
N SER A 214 16.63 -9.51 -6.84
CA SER A 214 15.35 -8.85 -7.12
C SER A 214 15.14 -7.76 -6.06
N ARG A 215 15.16 -6.49 -6.48
CA ARG A 215 14.95 -5.36 -5.57
C ARG A 215 13.94 -4.39 -6.15
N SER A 216 12.78 -4.28 -5.51
CA SER A 216 11.70 -3.39 -5.94
C SER A 216 11.87 -1.95 -5.48
N TYR A 217 12.76 -1.70 -4.50
CA TYR A 217 12.93 -0.44 -3.76
C TYR A 217 11.80 -0.09 -2.78
N LEU A 218 10.81 -0.96 -2.58
CA LEU A 218 9.72 -0.71 -1.62
C LEU A 218 10.23 -0.63 -0.18
N GLN A 219 11.13 -1.53 0.22
CA GLN A 219 11.62 -1.56 1.60
C GLN A 219 12.47 -0.32 1.92
N GLU A 220 13.30 0.12 0.98
CA GLU A 220 14.11 1.34 1.12
C GLU A 220 13.24 2.59 1.15
N PHE A 221 12.19 2.60 0.34
CA PHE A 221 11.18 3.64 0.34
C PHE A 221 10.47 3.74 1.70
N GLN A 222 10.03 2.61 2.25
CA GLN A 222 9.42 2.55 3.59
C GLN A 222 10.41 2.97 4.68
N ALA A 223 11.64 2.47 4.63
CA ALA A 223 12.68 2.86 5.60
C ALA A 223 12.93 4.38 5.57
N LEU A 224 12.94 4.98 4.38
CA LEU A 224 13.09 6.43 4.24
C LEU A 224 11.86 7.18 4.79
N LEU A 225 10.65 6.71 4.52
CA LEU A 225 9.40 7.29 5.03
C LEU A 225 9.33 7.23 6.57
N HIS A 226 9.67 6.07 7.16
CA HIS A 226 9.69 5.88 8.62
C HIS A 226 10.86 6.58 9.33
N SER A 227 11.87 7.03 8.59
CA SER A 227 12.93 7.87 9.14
C SER A 227 12.49 9.33 9.36
N LEU A 228 11.32 9.72 8.84
CA LEU A 228 10.79 11.08 8.99
C LEU A 228 10.18 11.29 10.38
N PRO A 229 10.15 12.54 10.89
CA PRO A 229 9.49 12.84 12.16
C PRO A 229 8.03 12.36 12.17
N GLN A 230 7.68 11.60 13.20
CA GLN A 230 6.34 11.08 13.45
C GLN A 230 5.81 11.65 14.77
N THR A 231 4.51 11.89 14.85
CA THR A 231 3.83 12.39 16.04
C THR A 231 3.57 11.22 16.99
N GLU A 232 4.34 11.06 18.07
CA GLU A 232 4.23 9.86 18.94
C GLU A 232 2.90 9.78 19.71
N ALA A 233 2.39 10.91 20.20
CA ALA A 233 1.15 10.96 20.97
C ALA A 233 -0.07 10.57 20.11
N PRO A 234 -0.95 9.66 20.59
CA PRO A 234 -2.18 9.32 19.88
C PRO A 234 -3.09 10.55 19.71
N GLY A 235 -3.74 10.68 18.55
CA GLY A 235 -4.56 11.84 18.20
C GLY A 235 -4.77 11.97 16.69
N LEU A 236 -5.43 13.05 16.27
CA LEU A 236 -5.75 13.32 14.86
C LEU A 236 -4.51 13.24 13.97
N GLN A 237 -3.43 13.91 14.38
CA GLN A 237 -2.18 13.93 13.61
C GLN A 237 -1.55 12.54 13.50
N ALA A 238 -1.56 11.78 14.59
CA ALA A 238 -0.99 10.44 14.59
C ALA A 238 -1.78 9.46 13.72
N GLN A 239 -3.10 9.61 13.68
CA GLN A 239 -3.97 8.84 12.79
C GLN A 239 -3.71 9.22 11.33
N ALA A 240 -3.67 10.51 11.01
CA ALA A 240 -3.40 10.99 9.65
C ALA A 240 -2.06 10.47 9.11
N GLU A 241 -0.99 10.52 9.91
CA GLU A 241 0.32 9.95 9.52
C GLU A 241 0.26 8.44 9.29
N ALA A 242 -0.47 7.69 10.11
CA ALA A 242 -0.62 6.24 9.95
C ALA A 242 -1.42 5.88 8.69
N GLU A 243 -2.52 6.57 8.41
CA GLU A 243 -3.33 6.37 7.20
C GLU A 243 -2.56 6.77 5.93
N LEU A 244 -1.79 7.86 5.99
CA LEU A 244 -0.90 8.26 4.90
C LEU A 244 0.13 7.19 4.58
N ASP A 245 0.82 6.67 5.60
CA ASP A 245 1.82 5.60 5.40
C ASP A 245 1.20 4.37 4.74
N ILE A 246 0.04 3.91 5.23
CA ILE A 246 -0.70 2.80 4.61
C ILE A 246 -1.05 3.12 3.15
N GLY A 247 -1.62 4.30 2.89
CA GLY A 247 -2.07 4.69 1.55
C GLY A 247 -0.90 4.82 0.57
N ILE A 248 0.20 5.42 1.00
CA ILE A 248 1.41 5.63 0.21
C ILE A 248 2.06 4.28 -0.14
N VAL A 249 2.17 3.37 0.83
CA VAL A 249 2.71 2.01 0.62
C VAL A 249 1.78 1.18 -0.25
N ALA A 250 0.46 1.24 -0.03
CA ALA A 250 -0.53 0.51 -0.81
C ALA A 250 -0.61 0.97 -2.27
N ALA A 251 -0.26 2.24 -2.54
CA ALA A 251 -0.13 2.78 -3.88
C ALA A 251 1.11 2.26 -4.63
N TRP A 252 2.04 1.59 -3.95
CA TRP A 252 3.18 0.95 -4.60
C TRP A 252 2.69 -0.20 -5.48
N PRO A 253 2.88 -0.14 -6.81
CA PRO A 253 2.22 -1.08 -7.70
C PRO A 253 2.78 -2.49 -7.52
N ILE A 254 1.88 -3.45 -7.36
CA ILE A 254 2.19 -4.86 -7.56
C ILE A 254 2.52 -5.04 -9.03
N ARG A 255 3.76 -5.40 -9.35
CA ARG A 255 4.14 -5.62 -10.74
C ARG A 255 3.38 -6.80 -11.33
N SER A 256 2.82 -6.57 -12.52
CA SER A 256 2.26 -7.65 -13.32
C SER A 256 3.40 -8.54 -13.78
N SER A 257 3.40 -9.77 -13.31
CA SER A 257 4.29 -10.83 -13.78
C SER A 257 3.64 -11.70 -14.85
N ARG A 258 2.46 -11.29 -15.32
CA ARG A 258 1.68 -12.03 -16.30
C ARG A 258 2.43 -12.21 -17.63
N PRO A 259 3.09 -11.18 -18.21
CA PRO A 259 3.81 -11.37 -19.47
C PRO A 259 4.91 -12.42 -19.33
N LEU A 260 5.76 -12.32 -18.30
CA LEU A 260 6.75 -13.35 -17.98
C LEU A 260 6.13 -14.76 -17.82
N GLN A 261 5.03 -14.89 -17.08
CA GLN A 261 4.33 -16.16 -16.91
C GLN A 261 3.77 -16.70 -18.23
N ASP A 262 3.24 -15.84 -19.08
CA ASP A 262 2.67 -16.21 -20.37
C ASP A 262 3.77 -16.63 -21.35
N THR A 263 4.92 -15.94 -21.39
CA THR A 263 6.12 -16.36 -22.14
C THR A 263 6.61 -17.73 -21.66
N CYS A 264 6.74 -17.92 -20.35
CA CYS A 264 7.17 -19.19 -19.77
C CYS A 264 6.15 -20.33 -19.88
N ARG A 265 4.90 -20.06 -20.27
CA ARG A 265 3.89 -21.10 -20.55
C ARG A 265 3.72 -21.37 -22.05
N GLY A 266 3.80 -20.32 -22.87
CA GLY A 266 3.49 -20.37 -24.30
C GLY A 266 4.63 -20.90 -25.17
N SER A 267 5.88 -20.70 -24.77
CA SER A 267 7.07 -21.05 -25.56
C SER A 267 7.84 -22.25 -25.00
N LEU A 268 7.14 -23.14 -24.31
CA LEU A 268 7.71 -24.31 -23.62
C LEU A 268 8.24 -25.41 -24.55
N THR A 269 8.06 -25.27 -25.86
CA THR A 269 8.66 -26.16 -26.87
C THR A 269 10.12 -25.84 -27.16
N GLU A 270 10.60 -24.67 -26.77
CA GLU A 270 11.98 -24.22 -27.00
C GLU A 270 12.84 -24.47 -25.75
N THR A 271 13.82 -25.39 -25.84
CA THR A 271 14.69 -25.75 -24.72
C THR A 271 15.36 -24.55 -24.05
N GLY A 272 15.81 -23.56 -24.85
CA GLY A 272 16.43 -22.34 -24.33
C GLY A 272 15.49 -21.47 -23.50
N VAL A 273 14.20 -21.40 -23.85
CA VAL A 273 13.20 -20.66 -23.06
C VAL A 273 12.94 -21.39 -21.74
N VAL A 274 12.81 -22.71 -21.77
CA VAL A 274 12.59 -23.53 -20.56
C VAL A 274 13.73 -23.34 -19.55
N GLU A 275 14.98 -23.33 -20.01
CA GLU A 275 16.15 -23.10 -19.16
C GLU A 275 16.16 -21.68 -18.57
N ARG A 276 15.87 -20.65 -19.38
CA ARG A 276 15.79 -19.27 -18.89
C ARG A 276 14.69 -19.11 -17.84
N CYS A 277 13.52 -19.70 -18.06
CA CYS A 277 12.42 -19.69 -17.09
C CYS A 277 12.77 -20.43 -15.79
N ALA A 278 13.50 -21.55 -15.87
CA ALA A 278 14.01 -22.24 -14.70
C ALA A 278 14.99 -21.35 -13.90
N THR A 279 15.95 -20.71 -14.57
CA THR A 279 16.91 -19.80 -13.95
C THR A 279 16.23 -18.62 -13.26
N VAL A 280 15.26 -17.98 -13.92
CA VAL A 280 14.50 -16.87 -13.32
C VAL A 280 13.67 -17.34 -12.13
N ALA A 281 13.05 -18.53 -12.20
CA ALA A 281 12.34 -19.11 -11.08
C ALA A 281 13.26 -19.37 -9.88
N ASP A 282 14.44 -19.97 -10.12
CA ASP A 282 15.45 -20.20 -9.07
C ASP A 282 15.90 -18.90 -8.40
N MET A 283 16.18 -17.86 -9.18
CA MET A 283 16.58 -16.55 -8.66
C MET A 283 15.46 -15.92 -7.83
N LEU A 284 14.22 -15.92 -8.31
CA LEU A 284 13.06 -15.40 -7.58
C LEU A 284 12.82 -16.15 -6.26
N TRP A 285 13.08 -17.46 -6.24
CA TRP A 285 12.97 -18.26 -5.02
C TRP A 285 13.99 -17.83 -3.94
N GLN A 286 15.17 -17.37 -4.34
CA GLN A 286 16.20 -16.92 -3.41
C GLN A 286 15.88 -15.56 -2.77
N GLN A 287 14.85 -14.86 -3.26
CA GLN A 287 14.49 -13.53 -2.76
C GLN A 287 13.75 -13.62 -1.43
N VAL A 288 13.69 -12.47 -0.75
CA VAL A 288 13.07 -12.35 0.56
C VAL A 288 11.58 -12.03 0.49
N ASP A 289 11.02 -11.67 -0.65
CA ASP A 289 9.59 -11.31 -0.73
C ASP A 289 8.69 -12.52 -0.98
N LEU A 290 7.56 -12.57 -0.26
CA LEU A 290 6.55 -13.63 -0.43
C LEU A 290 5.98 -13.64 -1.86
N MET A 291 5.81 -12.46 -2.46
CA MET A 291 5.31 -12.31 -3.83
C MET A 291 6.29 -12.88 -4.86
N ASP A 292 7.59 -12.60 -4.71
CA ASP A 292 8.64 -13.11 -5.60
C ASP A 292 8.72 -14.64 -5.52
N ARG A 293 8.60 -15.21 -4.33
CA ARG A 293 8.52 -16.67 -4.14
C ARG A 293 7.25 -17.27 -4.74
N GLY A 294 6.12 -16.58 -4.64
CA GLY A 294 4.88 -16.99 -5.30
C GLY A 294 5.02 -17.01 -6.83
N LEU A 295 5.71 -16.01 -7.40
CA LEU A 295 6.04 -15.99 -8.82
C LEU A 295 7.01 -17.12 -9.20
N ALA A 296 8.04 -17.38 -8.39
CA ALA A 296 8.96 -18.50 -8.60
C ALA A 296 8.20 -19.82 -8.72
N ILE A 297 7.26 -20.09 -7.81
CA ILE A 297 6.40 -21.28 -7.85
C ILE A 297 5.54 -21.32 -9.12
N ALA A 298 5.00 -20.17 -9.54
CA ALA A 298 4.19 -20.09 -10.76
C ALA A 298 5.00 -20.40 -12.03
N LEU A 299 6.23 -19.92 -12.13
CA LEU A 299 7.16 -20.20 -13.22
C LEU A 299 7.66 -21.65 -13.18
N ALA A 300 8.05 -22.14 -12.01
CA ALA A 300 8.49 -23.51 -11.80
C ALA A 300 7.43 -24.52 -12.27
N ARG A 301 6.15 -24.28 -11.93
CA ARG A 301 5.04 -25.10 -12.41
C ARG A 301 4.96 -25.16 -13.95
N ALA A 302 5.22 -24.06 -14.64
CA ALA A 302 5.25 -24.06 -16.11
C ALA A 302 6.41 -24.92 -16.62
N VAL A 303 7.62 -24.75 -16.06
CA VAL A 303 8.81 -25.55 -16.40
C VAL A 303 8.61 -27.04 -16.14
N LEU A 304 7.99 -27.40 -15.01
CA LEU A 304 7.78 -28.80 -14.60
C LEU A 304 6.87 -29.58 -15.57
N SER A 305 6.01 -28.90 -16.34
CA SER A 305 5.21 -29.55 -17.37
C SER A 305 6.06 -30.17 -18.49
N VAL A 306 7.28 -29.67 -18.70
CA VAL A 306 8.22 -30.14 -19.72
C VAL A 306 9.44 -30.83 -19.10
N ARG A 307 9.88 -30.41 -17.91
CA ARG A 307 11.02 -30.99 -17.18
C ARG A 307 10.58 -31.59 -15.85
N PRO A 308 9.85 -32.72 -15.84
CA PRO A 308 9.34 -33.34 -14.61
C PRO A 308 10.46 -33.79 -13.66
N GLY A 309 11.67 -34.03 -14.16
CA GLY A 309 12.84 -34.37 -13.35
C GLY A 309 13.22 -33.32 -12.30
N LEU A 310 12.82 -32.06 -12.47
CA LEU A 310 13.05 -31.00 -11.48
C LEU A 310 12.03 -31.01 -10.32
N ARG A 311 11.01 -31.88 -10.35
CA ARG A 311 9.91 -31.86 -9.39
C ARG A 311 10.38 -32.06 -7.96
N ALA A 312 11.30 -32.99 -7.72
CA ALA A 312 11.79 -33.29 -6.37
C ALA A 312 12.40 -32.06 -5.68
N GLN A 313 13.19 -31.27 -6.43
CA GLN A 313 13.79 -30.02 -5.93
C GLN A 313 12.72 -28.98 -5.58
N TRP A 314 11.73 -28.80 -6.45
CA TRP A 314 10.69 -27.80 -6.25
C TRP A 314 9.64 -28.20 -5.21
N GLU A 315 9.45 -29.49 -4.94
CA GLU A 315 8.48 -29.97 -3.95
C GLU A 315 8.81 -29.51 -2.53
N VAL A 316 10.10 -29.46 -2.17
CA VAL A 316 10.54 -28.93 -0.86
C VAL A 316 10.18 -27.46 -0.72
N ARG A 317 10.49 -26.68 -1.75
CA ARG A 317 10.18 -25.24 -1.84
C ARG A 317 8.68 -24.98 -1.81
N ALA A 318 7.91 -25.80 -2.53
CA ALA A 318 6.46 -25.72 -2.56
C ALA A 318 5.86 -25.91 -1.16
N ARG A 319 6.31 -26.90 -0.39
CA ARG A 319 5.83 -27.11 0.98
C ARG A 319 6.15 -25.94 1.90
N GLU A 320 7.35 -25.38 1.79
CA GLU A 320 7.74 -24.18 2.54
C GLU A 320 6.82 -23.00 2.20
N TYR A 321 6.58 -22.76 0.91
CA TYR A 321 5.68 -21.69 0.45
C TYR A 321 4.24 -21.90 0.91
N GLU A 322 3.72 -23.13 0.84
CA GLU A 322 2.37 -23.49 1.29
C GLU A 322 2.20 -23.24 2.79
N ALA A 323 3.19 -23.64 3.61
CA ALA A 323 3.18 -23.42 5.04
C ALA A 323 3.15 -21.93 5.39
N VAL A 324 4.06 -21.14 4.79
CA VAL A 324 4.11 -19.68 5.00
C VAL A 324 2.82 -19.01 4.51
N SER A 325 2.33 -19.38 3.32
CA SER A 325 1.08 -18.83 2.77
C SER A 325 -0.14 -19.16 3.63
N GLN A 326 -0.19 -20.37 4.22
CA GLN A 326 -1.25 -20.75 5.14
C GLN A 326 -1.16 -19.95 6.44
N TRP A 327 0.05 -19.72 6.95
CA TRP A 327 0.28 -18.89 8.14
C TRP A 327 -0.17 -17.44 7.91
N THR A 328 0.21 -16.83 6.79
CA THR A 328 -0.07 -15.42 6.49
C THR A 328 -1.54 -15.14 6.21
N GLN A 329 -2.32 -16.11 5.72
CA GLN A 329 -3.77 -15.95 5.56
C GLN A 329 -4.51 -15.70 6.88
N GLY A 330 -3.98 -16.23 7.99
CA GLY A 330 -4.50 -15.92 9.33
C GLY A 330 -3.95 -14.62 9.94
N ALA A 331 -3.02 -13.93 9.26
CA ALA A 331 -2.32 -12.77 9.83
C ALA A 331 -3.27 -11.62 10.14
N LEU A 332 -4.17 -11.27 9.21
CA LEU A 332 -5.15 -10.20 9.45
C LEU A 332 -6.05 -10.52 10.65
N ALA A 333 -6.52 -11.76 10.78
CA ALA A 333 -7.33 -12.15 11.94
C ALA A 333 -6.53 -12.09 13.26
N ARG A 334 -5.24 -12.46 13.25
CA ARG A 334 -4.37 -12.31 14.42
C ARG A 334 -4.12 -10.85 14.77
N VAL A 335 -3.91 -10.01 13.77
CA VAL A 335 -3.76 -8.56 13.92
C VAL A 335 -5.03 -7.94 14.49
N LEU A 336 -6.20 -8.24 13.92
CA LEU A 336 -7.48 -7.73 14.41
C LEU A 336 -7.75 -8.16 15.86
N ARG A 337 -7.40 -9.38 16.25
CA ARG A 337 -7.49 -9.83 17.65
C ARG A 337 -6.54 -9.06 18.60
N ARG A 338 -5.36 -8.63 18.13
CA ARG A 338 -4.43 -7.81 18.91
C ARG A 338 -4.93 -6.37 19.02
N LEU A 339 -5.50 -5.85 17.93
CA LEU A 339 -6.00 -4.47 17.84
C LEU A 339 -7.32 -4.28 18.59
N ILE A 340 -8.14 -5.33 18.75
CA ILE A 340 -9.45 -5.27 19.40
C ILE A 340 -9.52 -6.40 20.46
N PRO A 341 -8.98 -6.17 21.67
CA PRO A 341 -9.11 -7.15 22.75
C PRO A 341 -10.52 -7.10 23.35
N GLY A 342 -11.42 -7.99 22.88
CA GLY A 342 -12.73 -8.25 23.47
C GLY A 342 -13.94 -7.89 22.60
N ASP A 343 -15.14 -8.30 23.05
CA ASP A 343 -16.44 -8.06 22.40
C ASP A 343 -16.96 -6.60 22.57
N GLU A 344 -16.21 -5.74 23.25
CA GLU A 344 -16.54 -4.32 23.39
C GLU A 344 -15.98 -3.53 22.20
N VAL A 345 -16.82 -3.38 21.18
CA VAL A 345 -16.57 -2.67 19.89
C VAL A 345 -16.45 -1.13 20.06
N LEU A 346 -15.81 -0.67 21.14
CA LEU A 346 -15.58 0.76 21.41
C LEU A 346 -14.13 1.03 21.85
N ALA A 347 -13.16 0.30 21.32
CA ALA A 347 -11.78 0.80 21.35
C ALA A 347 -11.78 2.20 20.72
N SER A 348 -11.22 3.18 21.43
CA SER A 348 -11.11 4.53 20.92
C SER A 348 -10.34 4.48 19.59
N ARG A 349 -10.66 5.37 18.64
CA ARG A 349 -9.95 5.43 17.33
C ARG A 349 -8.42 5.50 17.49
N CYS A 350 -7.96 5.94 18.66
CA CYS A 350 -6.55 6.10 18.99
C CYS A 350 -5.89 4.88 19.66
N ASP A 351 -6.64 3.98 20.28
CA ASP A 351 -6.06 2.88 21.08
C ASP A 351 -5.26 1.89 20.20
N VAL A 352 -5.66 1.78 18.94
CA VAL A 352 -5.01 0.94 17.92
C VAL A 352 -3.78 1.57 17.26
N LEU A 353 -3.59 2.89 17.38
CA LEU A 353 -2.52 3.60 16.65
C LEU A 353 -1.09 3.18 17.05
N PRO A 354 -0.76 2.97 18.34
CA PRO A 354 0.59 2.54 18.72
C PRO A 354 0.95 1.17 18.13
N GLU A 355 0.01 0.22 18.19
CA GLU A 355 0.21 -1.14 17.67
C GLU A 355 0.30 -1.14 16.14
N LEU A 356 -0.57 -0.38 15.46
CA LEU A 356 -0.51 -0.20 14.01
C LEU A 356 0.86 0.33 13.57
N ARG A 357 1.40 1.34 14.27
CA ARG A 357 2.72 1.90 13.96
C ARG A 357 3.86 0.95 14.23
N ARG A 358 3.78 0.18 15.32
CA ARG A 358 4.75 -0.89 15.59
C ARG A 358 4.80 -1.87 14.42
N MET A 359 3.62 -2.30 13.94
CA MET A 359 3.52 -3.19 12.80
C MET A 359 4.06 -2.59 11.50
N GLN A 360 3.80 -1.30 11.23
CA GLN A 360 4.34 -0.60 10.06
C GLN A 360 5.87 -0.56 10.08
N ARG A 361 6.47 -0.19 11.21
CA ARG A 361 7.93 -0.19 11.38
C ARG A 361 8.54 -1.57 11.21
N GLU A 362 7.88 -2.61 11.73
CA GLU A 362 8.30 -4.00 11.54
C GLU A 362 8.21 -4.44 10.09
N ALA A 363 7.19 -4.02 9.35
CA ALA A 363 7.04 -4.27 7.92
C ALA A 363 8.13 -3.57 7.09
N ALA A 364 8.58 -2.39 7.50
CA ALA A 364 9.70 -1.71 6.85
C ALA A 364 11.06 -2.38 7.15
N ALA A 365 11.20 -2.98 8.34
CA ALA A 365 12.45 -3.61 8.76
C ALA A 365 12.67 -5.00 8.16
N ARG A 366 11.60 -5.73 7.82
CA ARG A 366 11.65 -7.13 7.37
C ARG A 366 10.66 -7.37 6.25
N SER A 367 11.05 -8.20 5.28
CA SER A 367 10.12 -8.65 4.25
C SER A 367 8.97 -9.48 4.84
N ASP A 368 7.87 -9.60 4.09
CA ASP A 368 6.71 -10.39 4.50
C ASP A 368 7.06 -11.86 4.76
N TRP A 369 7.97 -12.43 3.98
CA TRP A 369 8.43 -13.81 4.15
C TRP A 369 9.25 -13.97 5.43
N GLU A 370 10.24 -13.10 5.66
CA GLU A 370 11.12 -13.18 6.82
C GLU A 370 10.34 -13.00 8.12
N ARG A 371 9.40 -12.04 8.12
CA ARG A 371 8.49 -11.83 9.25
C ARG A 371 7.64 -13.07 9.49
N ALA A 372 7.00 -13.63 8.46
CA ALA A 372 6.19 -14.83 8.63
C ALA A 372 7.02 -16.03 9.15
N ARG A 373 8.22 -16.24 8.62
CA ARG A 373 9.15 -17.30 9.08
C ARG A 373 9.61 -17.09 10.52
N LEU A 374 9.78 -15.84 10.96
CA LEU A 374 10.11 -15.53 12.34
C LEU A 374 8.93 -15.84 13.27
N GLU A 375 7.74 -15.33 12.94
CA GLU A 375 6.51 -15.59 13.71
C GLU A 375 6.21 -17.09 13.83
N MET A 376 6.39 -17.85 12.74
CA MET A 376 6.22 -19.30 12.73
C MET A 376 7.21 -19.99 13.69
N ARG A 377 8.47 -19.53 13.73
CA ARG A 377 9.49 -20.07 14.66
C ARG A 377 9.17 -19.72 16.11
N GLU A 378 8.75 -18.50 16.37
CA GLU A 378 8.36 -18.05 17.72
C GLU A 378 7.12 -18.79 18.24
N ALA A 379 6.20 -19.14 17.34
CA ALA A 379 4.99 -19.89 17.65
C ALA A 379 5.18 -21.42 17.63
N ASP A 380 6.40 -21.92 17.41
CA ASP A 380 6.75 -23.35 17.31
C ASP A 380 5.80 -24.17 16.42
N VAL A 381 5.45 -23.62 15.25
CA VAL A 381 4.47 -24.26 14.37
C VAL A 381 5.10 -25.36 13.53
N ASN A 382 4.37 -26.47 13.38
CA ASN A 382 4.75 -27.54 12.48
C ASN A 382 4.48 -27.14 11.01
N GLU A 383 5.53 -26.82 10.27
CA GLU A 383 5.46 -26.44 8.84
C GLU A 383 4.79 -27.51 7.98
N ALA A 384 5.06 -28.80 8.23
CA ALA A 384 4.46 -29.88 7.47
C ALA A 384 2.94 -29.96 7.70
N ALA A 385 2.48 -29.70 8.92
CA ALA A 385 1.05 -29.61 9.23
C ALA A 385 0.38 -28.43 8.53
N LEU A 386 1.05 -27.26 8.49
CA LEU A 386 0.53 -26.08 7.77
C LEU A 386 0.45 -26.31 6.26
N SER A 387 1.47 -26.92 5.64
CA SER A 387 1.43 -27.31 4.22
C SER A 387 0.32 -28.34 3.95
N ALA A 388 0.14 -29.32 4.84
CA ALA A 388 -0.95 -30.29 4.71
C ALA A 388 -2.33 -29.62 4.78
N LEU A 389 -2.55 -28.71 5.73
CA LEU A 389 -3.79 -27.91 5.83
C LEU A 389 -4.02 -27.06 4.58
N TRP A 390 -2.96 -26.45 4.05
CA TRP A 390 -3.04 -25.70 2.80
C TRP A 390 -3.53 -26.59 1.65
N ARG A 391 -2.91 -27.77 1.47
CA ARG A 391 -3.27 -28.73 0.41
C ARG A 391 -4.66 -29.29 0.59
N GLN A 392 -5.08 -29.58 1.82
CA GLN A 392 -6.43 -30.03 2.13
C GLN A 392 -7.47 -29.00 1.67
N ARG A 393 -7.22 -27.71 1.96
CA ARG A 393 -8.11 -26.62 1.55
C ARG A 393 -8.06 -26.33 0.05
N ALA A 394 -6.87 -26.36 -0.54
CA ALA A 394 -6.68 -26.10 -1.97
C ALA A 394 -7.05 -27.30 -2.87
N GLY A 395 -7.14 -28.50 -2.28
CA GLY A 395 -7.38 -29.78 -2.95
C GLY A 395 -6.19 -30.34 -3.72
N ARG A 396 -5.00 -29.73 -3.62
CA ARG A 396 -3.81 -30.04 -4.45
C ARG A 396 -2.55 -29.35 -3.96
N SER A 397 -1.40 -29.70 -4.55
CA SER A 397 -0.12 -28.98 -4.37
C SER A 397 -0.11 -27.66 -5.15
N VAL A 398 0.64 -26.66 -4.67
CA VAL A 398 0.82 -25.38 -5.38
C VAL A 398 1.56 -25.54 -6.73
N LEU A 399 2.32 -26.63 -6.90
CA LEU A 399 2.99 -26.98 -8.17
C LEU A 399 2.04 -27.57 -9.21
N GLU A 400 0.79 -27.87 -8.85
CA GLU A 400 -0.16 -28.47 -9.78
C GLU A 400 -0.94 -27.40 -10.56
N ALA A 401 -1.13 -27.65 -11.85
CA ALA A 401 -1.92 -26.78 -12.71
C ALA A 401 -3.38 -26.73 -12.22
N GLN A 402 -4.02 -25.56 -12.32
CA GLN A 402 -5.48 -25.50 -12.17
C GLN A 402 -6.08 -26.24 -13.35
N SER A 403 -6.82 -27.31 -13.08
CA SER A 403 -7.70 -27.89 -14.09
C SER A 403 -8.64 -26.77 -14.55
N ARG A 404 -8.52 -26.33 -15.80
CA ARG A 404 -9.51 -25.41 -16.39
C ARG A 404 -10.85 -26.16 -16.35
N ARG A 405 -11.76 -25.71 -15.50
CA ARG A 405 -13.18 -26.06 -15.63
C ARG A 405 -13.83 -25.06 -16.58
#